data_AF-A0A536HLQ0-F1
#
_entry.id   AF-A0A536HLQ0-F1
#
_cell.length_a   1.000
_cell.length_b   1.000
_cell.length_c   1.000
_cell.angle_alpha   90.00
_cell.angle_beta   90.00
_cell.angle_gamma   90.00
#
_symmetry.space_group_name_H-M   'P 1'
#
loop_
_entity.id
_entity.type
_entity.pdbx_description
1 polymer ?
#
loop_
_entity_poly.entity_id
_entity_poly.type
_entity_poly.pdbx_seq_one_letter_code
_entity_poly.pdbx_strand_id
1 'polypeptide(L)'
;MNDDSRLANRGTTDPLAEAEPGASQSGPNRSDLEALKDGAAMMIQAGNRVAAMALLWSAVAIDPTDLAAHRRLAATLASGGDIDGAAEEYARYIEFMLPLGEVGRATLELSYGASMIGSHPALHEAAEKIVTSVRSIVPPSGAALAPSAPVIKPSPAMRPIAPARAPVEIAIAGPLPTPRLLPKVPFRFCVHADGDRHWMQLEGGTADLVPVAVRVVGADDNIIETRLCIPLAPGDKGHAPTVENTEPGVAWVVVGIPNDVVAAIDAGQPAPYGFQAKVGDEWFSLDLVDTGCRLGRTRAKSAAS
;
A
#
# COMPACT_ATOMS: atom_id res chain seq x y z
N MET A 1 13.87 18.67 -60.11
CA MET A 1 13.73 19.95 -59.39
C MET A 1 12.56 19.77 -58.44
N ASN A 2 12.79 18.98 -57.38
CA ASN A 2 12.98 19.38 -55.97
C ASN A 2 11.60 19.54 -55.30
N ASP A 3 11.11 18.57 -54.52
CA ASP A 3 11.54 18.17 -53.16
C ASP A 3 11.61 19.36 -52.20
N ASP A 4 10.65 19.47 -51.28
CA ASP A 4 10.97 19.45 -49.85
C ASP A 4 9.71 19.18 -49.00
N SER A 5 9.68 17.97 -48.43
CA SER A 5 8.94 17.66 -47.22
C SER A 5 9.66 18.28 -46.04
N ARG A 6 9.06 19.25 -45.33
CA ARG A 6 9.35 19.57 -43.92
C ARG A 6 8.52 20.76 -43.46
N LEU A 7 7.57 20.51 -42.56
CA LEU A 7 7.28 21.37 -41.41
C LEU A 7 6.57 20.51 -40.37
N ALA A 8 7.32 19.50 -39.90
CA ALA A 8 7.05 18.81 -38.66
C ALA A 8 7.49 19.70 -37.51
N ASN A 9 6.53 19.99 -36.64
CA ASN A 9 6.63 20.17 -35.19
C ASN A 9 8.04 20.51 -34.64
N ARG A 10 8.30 21.80 -34.39
CA ARG A 10 9.45 22.25 -33.60
C ARG A 10 9.06 22.36 -32.14
N GLY A 11 9.58 21.39 -31.39
CA GLY A 11 9.85 21.34 -29.94
C GLY A 11 9.39 22.51 -29.08
N THR A 12 8.36 22.25 -28.30
CA THR A 12 8.31 22.71 -26.91
C THR A 12 9.03 21.63 -26.10
N THR A 13 10.27 21.89 -25.75
CA THR A 13 11.02 21.11 -24.76
C THR A 13 10.33 21.29 -23.40
N ASP A 14 9.69 20.24 -22.92
CA ASP A 14 9.12 20.15 -21.58
C ASP A 14 10.28 20.18 -20.55
N PRO A 15 10.33 21.12 -19.59
CA PRO A 15 11.44 21.26 -18.65
C PRO A 15 11.47 20.18 -17.54
N LEU A 16 10.83 19.03 -17.74
CA LEU A 16 10.85 17.89 -16.80
C LEU A 16 11.82 16.77 -17.21
N ALA A 17 12.65 16.99 -18.23
CA ALA A 17 13.67 16.04 -18.66
C ALA A 17 15.05 16.39 -18.06
N GLU A 18 15.17 16.41 -16.74
CA GLU A 18 16.48 16.26 -16.09
C GLU A 18 16.60 14.84 -15.56
N ALA A 19 17.61 14.14 -16.10
CA ALA A 19 17.90 12.75 -15.83
C ALA A 19 18.40 12.55 -14.40
N GLU A 20 17.68 11.76 -13.61
CA GLU A 20 18.14 11.25 -12.31
C GLU A 20 19.40 10.37 -12.52
N PRO A 21 20.57 10.75 -11.94
CA PRO A 21 21.78 9.93 -12.01
C PRO A 21 21.73 8.89 -10.88
N GLY A 22 21.27 7.69 -11.21
CA GLY A 22 21.19 6.58 -10.26
C GLY A 22 20.50 5.33 -10.82
N ALA A 23 20.74 5.02 -12.09
CA ALA A 23 20.12 3.86 -12.73
C ALA A 23 20.85 2.55 -12.36
N SER A 24 20.31 1.83 -11.39
CA SER A 24 20.29 0.36 -11.34
C SER A 24 19.22 -0.01 -10.30
N GLN A 25 18.09 -0.64 -10.66
CA GLN A 25 18.01 -1.99 -11.23
C GLN A 25 16.82 -2.11 -12.20
N SER A 26 17.04 -2.72 -13.37
CA SER A 26 15.92 -3.26 -14.18
C SER A 26 15.49 -4.59 -13.57
N GLY A 27 14.60 -4.52 -12.58
CA GLY A 27 13.87 -5.66 -12.07
C GLY A 27 12.51 -5.80 -12.75
N PRO A 28 11.88 -6.99 -12.72
CA PRO A 28 10.55 -7.25 -13.30
C PRO A 28 9.46 -6.28 -12.81
N ASN A 29 9.62 -5.72 -11.61
CA ASN A 29 8.64 -4.81 -11.01
C ASN A 29 8.66 -3.39 -11.61
N ARG A 30 9.76 -2.95 -12.25
CA ARG A 30 9.83 -1.59 -12.84
C ARG A 30 8.93 -1.45 -14.06
N SER A 31 8.82 -2.50 -14.88
CA SER A 31 7.89 -2.52 -16.01
C SER A 31 6.44 -2.51 -15.53
N ASP A 32 6.14 -3.22 -14.44
CA ASP A 32 4.79 -3.27 -13.88
C ASP A 32 4.41 -1.93 -13.25
N LEU A 33 5.34 -1.28 -12.55
CA LEU A 33 5.16 0.06 -11.99
C LEU A 33 4.82 1.09 -13.07
N GLU A 34 5.58 1.13 -14.16
CA GLU A 34 5.30 2.04 -15.28
C GLU A 34 3.96 1.70 -15.96
N ALA A 35 3.65 0.42 -16.16
CA ALA A 35 2.37 0.00 -16.74
C ALA A 35 1.16 0.44 -15.87
N LEU A 36 1.29 0.39 -14.54
CA LEU A 36 0.25 0.88 -13.62
C LEU A 36 0.10 2.40 -13.71
N LYS A 37 1.22 3.15 -13.76
CA LYS A 37 1.21 4.61 -13.89
C LYS A 37 0.63 5.07 -15.23
N ASP A 38 0.93 4.36 -16.32
CA ASP A 38 0.38 4.63 -17.65
C ASP A 38 -1.10 4.26 -17.73
N GLY A 39 -1.49 3.10 -17.19
CA GLY A 39 -2.89 2.71 -17.06
C GLY A 39 -3.68 3.74 -16.26
N ALA A 40 -3.12 4.28 -15.17
CA ALA A 40 -3.76 5.34 -14.40
C ALA A 40 -3.95 6.60 -15.24
N ALA A 41 -2.95 7.01 -16.02
CA ALA A 41 -3.06 8.16 -16.92
C ALA A 41 -4.15 7.96 -17.98
N MET A 42 -4.29 6.76 -18.54
CA MET A 42 -5.38 6.41 -19.46
C MET A 42 -6.74 6.51 -18.78
N MET A 43 -6.86 6.05 -17.53
CA MET A 43 -8.10 6.13 -16.75
C MET A 43 -8.46 7.57 -16.39
N ILE A 44 -7.48 8.43 -16.09
CA ILE A 44 -7.71 9.88 -15.89
C ILE A 44 -8.25 10.52 -17.19
N GLN A 45 -7.64 10.22 -18.34
CA GLN A 45 -8.10 10.72 -19.65
C GLN A 45 -9.52 10.24 -19.98
N ALA A 46 -9.86 9.02 -19.58
CA ALA A 46 -11.20 8.47 -19.71
C ALA A 46 -12.20 9.02 -18.67
N GLY A 47 -11.77 9.91 -17.76
CA GLY A 47 -12.60 10.44 -16.67
C GLY A 47 -12.89 9.43 -15.55
N ASN A 48 -12.32 8.23 -15.60
CA ASN A 48 -12.49 7.19 -14.60
C ASN A 48 -11.46 7.34 -13.46
N ARG A 49 -11.67 8.38 -12.65
CA ARG A 49 -10.78 8.77 -11.55
C ARG A 49 -10.51 7.63 -10.55
N VAL A 50 -11.53 6.86 -10.20
CA VAL A 50 -11.41 5.72 -9.27
C VAL A 50 -10.47 4.64 -9.82
N ALA A 51 -10.50 4.38 -11.12
CA ALA A 51 -9.64 3.35 -11.72
C ALA A 51 -8.19 3.83 -11.70
N ALA A 52 -7.99 5.13 -11.94
CA ALA A 52 -6.68 5.74 -11.80
C ALA A 52 -6.16 5.64 -10.36
N MET A 53 -6.99 5.95 -9.36
CA MET A 53 -6.60 5.83 -7.95
C MET A 53 -6.23 4.39 -7.58
N ALA A 54 -7.03 3.40 -7.99
CA ALA A 54 -6.71 1.99 -7.74
C ALA A 54 -5.37 1.56 -8.34
N LEU A 55 -5.07 2.01 -9.56
CA LEU A 55 -3.80 1.74 -10.23
C LEU A 55 -2.63 2.46 -9.55
N LEU A 56 -2.83 3.71 -9.10
CA LEU A 56 -1.81 4.50 -8.42
C LEU A 56 -1.52 4.00 -7.00
N TRP A 57 -2.54 3.55 -6.25
CA TRP A 57 -2.31 2.82 -4.99
C TRP A 57 -1.52 1.54 -5.21
N SER A 58 -1.78 0.83 -6.31
CA SER A 58 -0.98 -0.36 -6.68
C SER A 58 0.46 0.03 -6.99
N ALA A 59 0.68 1.13 -7.69
CA ALA A 59 2.01 1.65 -8.01
C ALA A 59 2.79 2.00 -6.74
N VAL A 60 2.16 2.73 -5.80
CA VAL A 60 2.74 3.05 -4.48
C VAL A 60 3.02 1.79 -3.66
N ALA A 61 2.17 0.76 -3.76
CA ALA A 61 2.42 -0.52 -3.06
C ALA A 61 3.61 -1.30 -3.66
N ILE A 62 3.85 -1.21 -4.97
CA ILE A 62 5.00 -1.84 -5.64
C ILE A 62 6.30 -1.10 -5.32
N ASP A 63 6.27 0.22 -5.39
CA ASP A 63 7.40 1.08 -5.04
C ASP A 63 6.93 2.24 -4.14
N PRO A 64 7.04 2.08 -2.82
CA PRO A 64 6.67 3.11 -1.85
C PRO A 64 7.52 4.39 -1.96
N THR A 65 8.63 4.34 -2.70
CA THR A 65 9.56 5.47 -2.89
C THR A 65 9.42 6.16 -4.26
N ASP A 66 8.53 5.68 -5.14
CA ASP A 66 8.29 6.32 -6.45
C ASP A 66 7.50 7.62 -6.28
N LEU A 67 8.21 8.74 -6.33
CA LEU A 67 7.62 10.06 -6.16
C LEU A 67 6.52 10.36 -7.19
N ALA A 68 6.66 9.85 -8.42
CA ALA A 68 5.69 10.09 -9.48
C ALA A 68 4.34 9.44 -9.18
N ALA A 69 4.32 8.23 -8.62
CA ALA A 69 3.10 7.54 -8.20
C ALA A 69 2.39 8.30 -7.08
N HIS A 70 3.13 8.72 -6.05
CA HIS A 70 2.60 9.54 -4.94
C HIS A 70 1.99 10.85 -5.41
N ARG A 71 2.71 11.62 -6.25
CA ARG A 71 2.20 12.90 -6.78
C ARG A 71 0.99 12.72 -7.68
N ARG A 72 0.99 11.71 -8.55
CA ARG A 72 -0.17 11.41 -9.41
C ARG A 72 -1.38 11.01 -8.57
N LEU A 73 -1.18 10.25 -7.50
CA LEU A 73 -2.25 9.86 -6.58
C LEU A 73 -2.82 11.06 -5.83
N ALA A 74 -1.95 11.88 -5.23
CA ALA A 74 -2.36 13.10 -4.55
C ALA A 74 -3.08 14.08 -5.48
N ALA A 75 -2.61 14.26 -6.72
CA ALA A 75 -3.28 15.09 -7.71
C ALA A 75 -4.65 14.53 -8.11
N THR A 76 -4.77 13.20 -8.21
CA THR A 76 -6.03 12.52 -8.54
C THR A 76 -7.05 12.69 -7.41
N LEU A 77 -6.61 12.56 -6.16
CA LEU A 77 -7.41 12.83 -4.94
C LEU A 77 -7.86 14.29 -4.87
N ALA A 78 -6.94 15.24 -5.03
CA ALA A 78 -7.24 16.66 -4.98
C ALA A 78 -8.20 17.11 -6.09
N SER A 79 -8.00 16.58 -7.32
CA SER A 79 -8.94 16.81 -8.42
C SER A 79 -10.31 16.19 -8.14
N GLY A 80 -10.34 15.14 -7.31
CA GLY A 80 -11.50 14.51 -6.66
C GLY A 80 -12.28 15.39 -5.70
N GLY A 81 -11.68 16.48 -5.21
CA GLY A 81 -12.16 17.22 -4.06
C GLY A 81 -11.73 16.63 -2.72
N ASP A 82 -10.98 15.52 -2.72
CA ASP A 82 -10.41 14.91 -1.52
C ASP A 82 -9.04 15.53 -1.20
N ILE A 83 -9.09 16.74 -0.66
CA ILE A 83 -7.90 17.50 -0.26
C ILE A 83 -7.22 16.85 0.95
N ASP A 84 -8.01 16.30 1.88
CA ASP A 84 -7.49 15.62 3.07
C ASP A 84 -6.68 14.38 2.66
N GLY A 85 -7.24 13.53 1.79
CA GLY A 85 -6.54 12.36 1.26
C GLY A 85 -5.30 12.73 0.44
N ALA A 86 -5.34 13.80 -0.34
CA ALA A 86 -4.16 14.28 -1.07
C ALA A 86 -3.03 14.71 -0.12
N ALA A 87 -3.38 15.38 0.99
CA ALA A 87 -2.42 15.79 1.99
C ALA A 87 -1.80 14.60 2.72
N GLU A 88 -2.61 13.59 3.04
CA GLU A 88 -2.14 12.33 3.64
C GLU A 88 -1.18 11.59 2.70
N GLU A 89 -1.41 11.60 1.39
CA GLU A 89 -0.52 10.95 0.43
C GLU A 89 0.85 11.65 0.34
N TYR A 90 0.86 12.99 0.29
CA TYR A 90 2.12 13.74 0.36
C TYR A 90 2.89 13.46 1.65
N ALA A 91 2.19 13.41 2.79
CA ALA A 91 2.77 13.05 4.07
C ALA A 91 3.31 11.62 4.07
N ARG A 92 2.63 10.67 3.42
CA ARG A 92 3.07 9.27 3.33
C ARG A 92 4.38 9.12 2.56
N TYR A 93 4.57 9.82 1.45
CA TYR A 93 5.86 9.83 0.76
C TYR A 93 6.99 10.34 1.67
N ILE A 94 6.72 11.42 2.42
CA ILE A 94 7.68 11.97 3.40
C ILE A 94 8.04 10.90 4.43
N GLU A 95 7.07 10.18 4.97
CA GLU A 95 7.28 9.10 5.94
C GLU A 95 8.14 7.96 5.38
N PHE A 96 8.04 7.62 4.09
CA PHE A 96 8.94 6.65 3.46
C PHE A 96 10.38 7.17 3.29
N MET A 97 10.57 8.47 3.08
CA MET A 97 11.89 9.06 2.87
C MET A 97 12.71 9.20 4.15
N LEU A 98 12.07 9.44 5.30
CA LEU A 98 12.78 9.71 6.55
C LEU A 98 13.65 8.53 7.05
N PRO A 99 13.18 7.27 7.09
CA PRO A 99 14.00 6.13 7.48
C PRO A 99 15.18 5.85 6.53
N LEU A 100 15.07 6.29 5.27
CA LEU A 100 16.14 6.18 4.28
C LEU A 100 17.22 7.26 4.45
N GLY A 101 17.01 8.24 5.35
CA GLY A 101 17.90 9.39 5.52
C GLY A 101 17.74 10.44 4.41
N GLU A 102 16.75 10.28 3.54
CA GLU A 102 16.48 11.15 2.38
C GLU A 102 15.70 12.41 2.78
N VAL A 103 16.19 13.12 3.81
CA VAL A 103 15.54 14.29 4.40
C VAL A 103 15.40 15.44 3.40
N GLY A 104 16.31 15.54 2.44
CA GLY A 104 16.22 16.49 1.33
C GLY A 104 15.00 16.23 0.46
N ARG A 105 14.77 14.98 0.05
CA ARG A 105 13.59 14.58 -0.74
C ARG A 105 12.29 14.78 0.04
N ALA A 106 12.28 14.45 1.32
CA ALA A 106 11.15 14.72 2.22
C ALA A 106 10.80 16.22 2.30
N THR A 107 11.80 17.08 2.47
CA THR A 107 11.61 18.53 2.58
C THR A 107 11.10 19.16 1.28
N LEU A 108 11.63 18.70 0.14
CA LEU A 108 11.14 19.10 -1.18
C LEU A 108 9.68 18.70 -1.37
N GLU A 109 9.30 17.49 -0.97
CA GLU A 109 7.90 17.06 -1.12
C GLU A 109 6.96 17.79 -0.19
N LEU A 110 7.37 18.08 1.05
CA LEU A 110 6.58 18.92 1.95
C LEU A 110 6.27 20.29 1.33
N SER A 111 7.30 20.92 0.76
CA SER A 111 7.17 22.23 0.11
C SER A 111 6.26 22.17 -1.12
N TYR A 112 6.41 21.11 -1.91
CA TYR A 112 5.56 20.86 -3.07
C TYR A 112 4.09 20.65 -2.66
N GLY A 113 3.82 19.73 -1.74
CA GLY A 113 2.48 19.45 -1.24
C GLY A 113 1.80 20.71 -0.67
N ALA A 114 2.52 21.47 0.17
CA ALA A 114 1.99 22.73 0.71
C ALA A 114 1.69 23.77 -0.38
N SER A 115 2.45 23.81 -1.47
CA SER A 115 2.16 24.71 -2.60
C SER A 115 0.93 24.30 -3.40
N MET A 116 0.62 22.99 -3.44
CA MET A 116 -0.49 22.43 -4.21
C MET A 116 -1.83 22.54 -3.48
N ILE A 117 -1.84 22.30 -2.16
CA ILE A 117 -3.08 22.20 -1.38
C ILE A 117 -3.17 23.19 -0.20
N GLY A 118 -2.11 23.95 0.07
CA GLY A 118 -2.05 24.90 1.18
C GLY A 118 -1.73 24.23 2.53
N SER A 119 -2.01 24.95 3.61
CA SER A 119 -1.78 24.46 4.97
C SER A 119 -2.72 23.31 5.32
N HIS A 120 -2.17 22.19 5.77
CA HIS A 120 -2.94 21.02 6.18
C HIS A 120 -2.33 20.34 7.42
N PRO A 121 -3.13 19.80 8.36
CA PRO A 121 -2.61 19.11 9.55
C PRO A 121 -1.64 17.96 9.26
N ALA A 122 -1.92 17.13 8.25
CA ALA A 122 -1.03 16.03 7.87
C ALA A 122 0.35 16.51 7.40
N LEU A 123 0.40 17.62 6.65
CA LEU A 123 1.67 18.22 6.22
C LEU A 123 2.42 18.85 7.39
N HIS A 124 1.71 19.43 8.37
CA HIS A 124 2.31 19.93 9.60
C HIS A 124 2.94 18.79 10.43
N GLU A 125 2.22 17.67 10.58
CA GLU A 125 2.75 16.47 11.26
C GLU A 125 4.02 15.95 10.55
N ALA A 126 3.98 15.85 9.22
CA ALA A 126 5.14 15.45 8.42
C ALA A 126 6.33 16.41 8.58
N ALA A 127 6.07 17.72 8.68
CA ALA A 127 7.10 18.72 8.94
C ALA A 127 7.80 18.50 10.30
N GLU A 128 7.05 18.18 11.36
CA GLU A 128 7.62 17.87 12.68
C GLU A 128 8.49 16.59 12.65
N LYS A 129 8.09 15.59 11.86
CA LYS A 129 8.89 14.37 11.63
C LYS A 129 10.20 14.69 10.90
N ILE A 130 10.17 15.59 9.91
CA ILE A 130 11.38 16.10 9.23
C ILE A 130 12.28 16.82 10.23
N VAL A 131 11.75 17.75 11.04
CA VAL A 131 12.53 18.48 12.05
C VAL A 131 13.21 17.53 13.04
N THR A 132 12.47 16.52 13.50
CA THR A 132 12.99 15.48 14.39
C THR A 132 14.13 14.70 13.73
N SER A 133 13.98 14.35 12.45
CA SER A 133 15.00 13.62 11.68
C SER A 133 16.23 14.49 11.41
N VAL A 134 16.09 15.78 11.15
CA VAL A 134 17.24 16.71 11.02
C VAL A 134 18.02 16.79 12.34
N ARG A 135 17.32 16.88 13.47
CA ARG A 135 17.94 16.95 14.80
C ARG A 135 18.72 15.69 15.18
N SER A 136 18.36 14.52 14.65
CA SER A 136 19.13 13.30 14.91
C SER A 136 20.41 13.23 14.08
N ILE A 137 20.44 13.90 12.92
CA ILE A 137 21.61 13.96 12.04
C ILE A 137 22.62 15.01 12.54
N VAL A 138 22.13 16.16 13.04
CA VAL A 138 22.99 17.23 13.55
C VAL A 138 23.34 16.93 15.01
N PRO A 139 24.61 16.68 15.37
CA PRO A 139 24.98 16.52 16.78
C PRO A 139 24.64 17.80 17.55
N PRO A 140 24.24 17.70 18.84
CA PRO A 140 24.01 18.88 19.65
C PRO A 140 25.29 19.72 19.66
N SER A 141 25.18 21.00 19.28
CA SER A 141 26.28 21.96 19.35
C SER A 141 26.87 21.94 20.76
N GLY A 142 28.03 21.31 20.92
CA GLY A 142 28.74 21.20 22.20
C GLY A 142 29.33 19.83 22.56
N ALA A 143 29.04 18.75 21.82
CA ALA A 143 29.64 17.44 22.11
C ALA A 143 31.08 17.34 21.56
N ALA A 144 32.07 17.59 22.42
CA ALA A 144 33.47 17.34 22.14
C ALA A 144 33.71 15.86 21.77
N LEU A 145 34.31 15.62 20.60
CA LEU A 145 34.76 14.31 20.17
C LEU A 145 35.86 13.80 21.11
N ALA A 146 35.54 12.85 21.99
CA ALA A 146 36.53 12.03 22.66
C ALA A 146 36.94 10.86 21.74
N PRO A 147 38.24 10.61 21.50
CA PRO A 147 38.68 9.52 20.66
C PRO A 147 38.44 8.18 21.36
N SER A 148 37.58 7.34 20.78
CA SER A 148 37.38 5.96 21.21
C SER A 148 38.30 5.03 20.42
N ALA A 149 39.20 4.33 21.11
CA ALA A 149 40.07 3.31 20.53
C ALA A 149 39.29 2.00 20.23
N PRO A 150 39.65 1.24 19.18
CA PRO A 150 38.91 0.02 18.83
C PRO A 150 39.38 -1.17 19.66
N VAL A 151 38.43 -1.90 20.26
CA VAL A 151 38.67 -3.24 20.83
C VAL A 151 38.29 -4.27 19.77
N ILE A 152 39.30 -4.98 19.26
CA ILE A 152 39.15 -6.12 18.35
C ILE A 152 38.75 -7.35 19.18
N LYS A 153 37.63 -7.99 18.86
CA LYS A 153 37.26 -9.32 19.39
C LYS A 153 37.69 -10.41 18.40
N PRO A 154 38.27 -11.54 18.86
CA PRO A 154 38.69 -12.62 17.97
C PRO A 154 37.52 -13.51 17.54
N SER A 155 37.58 -13.97 16.29
CA SER A 155 36.64 -14.89 15.63
C SER A 155 36.69 -16.31 16.21
N PRO A 156 35.58 -17.06 16.25
CA PRO A 156 35.61 -18.49 16.54
C PRO A 156 35.87 -19.34 15.29
N ALA A 157 36.55 -20.47 15.53
CA ALA A 157 37.09 -21.39 14.54
C ALA A 157 36.05 -22.32 13.87
N MET A 158 36.40 -22.71 12.65
CA MET A 158 35.71 -23.60 11.73
C MET A 158 35.62 -25.04 12.26
N ARG A 159 34.45 -25.69 12.16
CA ARG A 159 34.27 -27.14 12.42
C ARG A 159 34.29 -27.93 11.10
N PRO A 160 34.85 -29.14 11.07
CA PRO A 160 34.94 -29.94 9.85
C PRO A 160 33.62 -30.66 9.50
N ILE A 161 33.39 -30.79 8.20
CA ILE A 161 32.31 -31.54 7.56
C ILE A 161 32.73 -33.01 7.43
N ALA A 162 31.84 -33.94 7.79
CA ALA A 162 31.94 -35.35 7.43
C ALA A 162 30.64 -35.79 6.73
N PRO A 163 30.68 -36.68 5.71
CA PRO A 163 29.50 -37.09 4.97
C PRO A 163 28.93 -38.41 5.50
N ALA A 164 27.61 -38.53 5.53
CA ALA A 164 26.95 -39.84 5.55
C ALA A 164 25.56 -39.75 4.91
N ARG A 165 25.38 -40.48 3.81
CA ARG A 165 24.08 -40.78 3.19
C ARG A 165 23.23 -41.61 4.16
N ALA A 166 22.00 -41.18 4.41
CA ALA A 166 20.95 -42.02 4.98
C ALA A 166 20.07 -42.60 3.85
N PRO A 167 19.56 -43.83 3.98
CA PRO A 167 18.73 -44.48 2.96
C PRO A 167 17.32 -43.89 2.91
N VAL A 168 16.73 -43.92 1.71
CA VAL A 168 15.35 -43.52 1.44
C VAL A 168 14.42 -44.63 1.90
N GLU A 169 13.61 -44.37 2.93
CA GLU A 169 12.44 -45.19 3.26
C GLU A 169 11.22 -44.64 2.53
N ILE A 170 10.58 -45.50 1.75
CA ILE A 170 9.29 -45.22 1.10
C ILE A 170 8.22 -45.33 2.19
N ALA A 171 7.74 -44.17 2.65
CA ALA A 171 6.69 -44.09 3.65
C ALA A 171 5.35 -44.58 3.08
N ILE A 172 4.76 -45.53 3.81
CA ILE A 172 3.43 -46.09 3.58
C ILE A 172 2.40 -44.98 3.82
N ALA A 173 1.43 -44.83 2.90
CA ALA A 173 0.40 -43.80 2.97
C ALA A 173 -0.35 -43.86 4.32
N GLY A 174 -0.20 -42.80 5.11
CA GLY A 174 -0.90 -42.62 6.38
C GLY A 174 -2.42 -42.47 6.18
N PRO A 175 -3.21 -42.61 7.26
CA PRO A 175 -4.66 -42.46 7.21
C PRO A 175 -5.06 -41.10 6.65
N LEU A 176 -6.17 -41.07 5.89
CA LEU A 176 -6.73 -39.87 5.30
C LEU A 176 -6.85 -38.76 6.36
N PRO A 177 -6.36 -37.53 6.07
CA PRO A 177 -6.37 -36.45 7.04
C PRO A 177 -7.81 -36.15 7.46
N THR A 178 -8.04 -36.11 8.78
CA THR A 178 -9.26 -35.56 9.35
C THR A 178 -9.44 -34.13 8.84
N PRO A 179 -10.67 -33.71 8.49
CA PRO A 179 -10.92 -32.36 8.01
C PRO A 179 -10.50 -31.36 9.09
N ARG A 180 -9.36 -30.71 8.89
CA ARG A 180 -8.92 -29.60 9.72
C ARG A 180 -9.82 -28.42 9.40
N LEU A 181 -10.64 -27.99 10.36
CA LEU A 181 -11.23 -26.67 10.32
C LEU A 181 -10.09 -25.66 10.37
N LEU A 182 -9.75 -25.11 9.20
CA LEU A 182 -8.75 -24.05 9.11
C LEU A 182 -9.26 -22.83 9.90
N PRO A 183 -8.41 -22.16 10.69
CA PRO A 183 -8.78 -20.94 11.37
C PRO A 183 -9.19 -19.87 10.35
N LYS A 184 -10.13 -18.99 10.73
CA LYS A 184 -10.42 -17.80 9.94
C LYS A 184 -9.50 -16.67 10.36
N VAL A 185 -9.10 -15.83 9.40
CA VAL A 185 -8.25 -14.67 9.67
C VAL A 185 -9.16 -13.46 9.97
N PRO A 186 -9.06 -12.83 11.14
CA PRO A 186 -9.94 -11.72 11.50
C PRO A 186 -9.57 -10.47 10.71
N PHE A 187 -10.57 -9.82 10.14
CA PHE A 187 -10.46 -8.53 9.46
C PHE A 187 -11.67 -7.67 9.79
N ARG A 188 -11.44 -6.38 10.02
CA ARG A 188 -12.49 -5.36 10.03
C ARG A 188 -12.49 -4.59 8.72
N PHE A 189 -13.62 -4.00 8.37
CA PHE A 189 -13.73 -3.28 7.11
C PHE A 189 -14.58 -2.03 7.14
N CYS A 190 -14.25 -1.11 6.24
CA CYS A 190 -15.09 0.01 5.83
C CYS A 190 -15.55 -0.20 4.39
N VAL A 191 -16.76 0.27 4.06
CA VAL A 191 -17.23 0.31 2.67
C VAL A 191 -17.17 1.73 2.17
N HIS A 192 -16.54 1.92 1.03
CA HIS A 192 -16.40 3.23 0.41
C HIS A 192 -17.08 3.22 -0.96
N ALA A 193 -17.52 4.39 -1.41
CA ALA A 193 -18.04 4.55 -2.76
C ALA A 193 -17.60 5.86 -3.39
N ASP A 194 -17.56 5.85 -4.73
CA ASP A 194 -17.49 7.04 -5.57
C ASP A 194 -18.26 6.74 -6.87
N GLY A 195 -19.41 7.40 -7.06
CA GLY A 195 -20.36 7.09 -8.13
C GLY A 195 -20.92 5.66 -8.03
N ASP A 196 -20.83 4.91 -9.13
CA ASP A 196 -21.31 3.51 -9.23
C ASP A 196 -20.29 2.48 -8.74
N ARG A 197 -19.12 2.92 -8.23
CA ARG A 197 -18.02 2.04 -7.83
C ARG A 197 -17.88 1.98 -6.32
N HIS A 198 -17.58 0.79 -5.83
CA HIS A 198 -17.46 0.50 -4.41
C HIS A 198 -16.18 -0.28 -4.11
N TRP A 199 -15.60 -0.03 -2.94
CA TRP A 199 -14.45 -0.77 -2.44
C TRP A 199 -14.56 -1.01 -0.94
N MET A 200 -13.86 -2.06 -0.50
CA MET A 200 -13.66 -2.34 0.92
C MET A 200 -12.23 -2.01 1.31
N GLN A 201 -12.09 -1.24 2.38
CA GLN A 201 -10.84 -1.04 3.07
C GLN A 201 -10.79 -2.03 4.23
N LEU A 202 -9.93 -3.03 4.12
CA LEU A 202 -9.80 -4.16 5.03
C LEU A 202 -8.57 -3.93 5.93
N GLU A 203 -8.73 -4.11 7.23
CA GLU A 203 -7.63 -4.08 8.20
C GLU A 203 -7.75 -5.30 9.13
N GLY A 204 -6.68 -6.05 9.32
CA GLY A 204 -6.76 -7.28 10.09
C GLY A 204 -5.48 -8.09 10.12
N GLY A 205 -5.66 -9.40 10.34
CA GLY A 205 -4.58 -10.29 10.71
C GLY A 205 -4.19 -10.17 12.17
N THR A 206 -3.47 -11.17 12.66
CA THR A 206 -2.90 -11.19 14.02
C THR A 206 -1.41 -11.50 13.94
N ALA A 207 -0.71 -11.40 15.07
CA ALA A 207 0.70 -11.81 15.14
C ALA A 207 0.92 -13.28 14.73
N ASP A 208 -0.07 -14.15 14.93
CA ASP A 208 -0.02 -15.56 14.55
C ASP A 208 -0.52 -15.82 13.11
N LEU A 209 -1.41 -14.97 12.62
CA LEU A 209 -2.00 -15.05 11.28
C LEU A 209 -1.67 -13.79 10.49
N VAL A 210 -0.39 -13.64 10.12
CA VAL A 210 0.11 -12.48 9.38
C VAL A 210 -0.20 -12.64 7.89
N PRO A 211 -1.15 -11.86 7.33
CA PRO A 211 -1.57 -12.02 5.96
C PRO A 211 -0.65 -11.24 5.02
N VAL A 212 -0.27 -11.86 3.89
CA VAL A 212 0.56 -11.22 2.85
C VAL A 212 -0.25 -10.79 1.64
N ALA A 213 -1.45 -11.35 1.46
CA ALA A 213 -2.37 -11.00 0.40
C ALA A 213 -3.81 -11.30 0.81
N VAL A 214 -4.77 -10.62 0.20
CA VAL A 214 -6.21 -10.93 0.25
C VAL A 214 -6.74 -11.12 -1.15
N ARG A 215 -7.68 -12.04 -1.32
CA ARG A 215 -8.41 -12.23 -2.58
C ARG A 215 -9.91 -12.24 -2.36
N VAL A 216 -10.63 -11.80 -3.39
CA VAL A 216 -12.09 -11.84 -3.50
C VAL A 216 -12.48 -13.04 -4.35
N VAL A 217 -13.38 -13.87 -3.83
CA VAL A 217 -13.83 -15.13 -4.43
C VAL A 217 -15.29 -15.00 -4.80
N GLY A 218 -15.60 -15.25 -6.07
CA GLY A 218 -16.95 -15.30 -6.63
C GLY A 218 -17.85 -16.38 -6.07
N ALA A 219 -19.14 -16.26 -6.38
CA ALA A 219 -20.13 -17.30 -6.09
C ALA A 219 -19.80 -18.64 -6.77
N ASP A 220 -19.08 -18.61 -7.90
CA ASP A 220 -18.62 -19.78 -8.65
C ASP A 220 -17.17 -20.20 -8.30
N ASP A 221 -16.65 -19.77 -7.14
CA ASP A 221 -15.26 -19.98 -6.69
C ASP A 221 -14.18 -19.35 -7.60
N ASN A 222 -14.55 -18.48 -8.55
CA ASN A 222 -13.60 -17.77 -9.38
C ASN A 222 -12.91 -16.63 -8.61
N ILE A 223 -11.60 -16.47 -8.81
CA ILE A 223 -10.86 -15.36 -8.20
C ILE A 223 -11.11 -14.09 -8.99
N ILE A 224 -11.77 -13.13 -8.34
CA ILE A 224 -12.14 -11.84 -8.95
C ILE A 224 -10.98 -10.87 -8.88
N GLU A 225 -10.35 -10.81 -7.71
CA GLU A 225 -9.25 -9.89 -7.45
C GLU A 225 -8.31 -10.49 -6.41
N THR A 226 -7.01 -10.22 -6.51
CA THR A 226 -6.02 -10.54 -5.50
C THR A 226 -5.14 -9.32 -5.27
N ARG A 227 -4.92 -8.97 -4.01
CA ARG A 227 -4.19 -7.78 -3.57
C ARG A 227 -3.21 -8.15 -2.48
N LEU A 228 -2.01 -7.57 -2.55
CA LEU A 228 -1.03 -7.70 -1.47
C LEU A 228 -1.47 -6.87 -0.27
N CYS A 229 -1.20 -7.41 0.91
CA CYS A 229 -1.41 -6.69 2.16
C CYS A 229 -0.23 -5.76 2.43
N ILE A 230 -0.53 -4.59 2.97
CA ILE A 230 0.45 -3.64 3.48
C ILE A 230 0.60 -3.91 4.99
N PRO A 231 1.80 -4.17 5.50
CA PRO A 231 2.01 -4.42 6.93
C PRO A 231 1.74 -3.16 7.76
N LEU A 232 1.18 -3.34 8.95
CA LEU A 232 1.00 -2.30 9.96
C LEU A 232 2.00 -2.51 11.09
N ALA A 233 2.79 -1.47 11.38
CA ALA A 233 3.69 -1.49 12.52
C ALA A 233 2.90 -1.23 13.82
N PRO A 234 3.37 -1.75 14.97
CA PRO A 234 2.76 -1.45 16.27
C PRO A 234 2.74 0.08 16.52
N GLY A 235 1.53 0.65 16.62
CA GLY A 235 1.33 2.07 16.84
C GLY A 235 0.95 2.89 15.60
N ASP A 236 0.93 2.28 14.41
CA ASP A 236 0.38 2.92 13.21
C ASP A 236 -1.11 3.22 13.38
N LYS A 237 -1.57 4.33 12.82
CA LYS A 237 -3.00 4.64 12.77
C LYS A 237 -3.68 3.65 11.82
N GLY A 238 -4.59 2.85 12.36
CA GLY A 238 -5.43 1.94 11.58
C GLY A 238 -6.24 2.68 10.52
N HIS A 239 -6.53 1.97 9.45
CA HIS A 239 -7.22 2.44 8.26
C HIS A 239 -8.72 2.14 8.31
N ALA A 240 -9.19 1.31 9.25
CA ALA A 240 -10.59 1.12 9.58
C ALA A 240 -10.84 1.46 11.06
N PRO A 241 -11.98 2.10 11.42
CA PRO A 241 -12.27 2.43 12.81
C PRO A 241 -12.19 1.21 13.71
N THR A 242 -11.52 1.38 14.86
CA THR A 242 -11.42 0.33 15.86
C THR A 242 -12.80 0.01 16.41
N VAL A 243 -13.21 -1.25 16.31
CA VAL A 243 -14.40 -1.77 16.99
C VAL A 243 -13.97 -2.22 18.38
N GLU A 244 -14.79 -1.92 19.39
CA GLU A 244 -14.52 -2.26 20.80
C GLU A 244 -14.16 -3.75 20.95
N ASN A 245 -13.11 -4.06 21.74
CA ASN A 245 -12.60 -5.43 21.98
C ASN A 245 -11.97 -6.18 20.79
N THR A 246 -11.48 -5.47 19.76
CA THR A 246 -10.73 -6.11 18.66
C THR A 246 -9.23 -5.84 18.79
N GLU A 247 -8.39 -6.88 18.63
CA GLU A 247 -6.94 -6.69 18.54
C GLU A 247 -6.57 -5.77 17.35
N PRO A 248 -5.49 -4.98 17.46
CA PRO A 248 -5.01 -4.17 16.34
C PRO A 248 -4.57 -5.07 15.18
N GLY A 249 -5.01 -4.73 13.97
CA GLY A 249 -4.59 -5.46 12.77
C GLY A 249 -3.10 -5.30 12.52
N VAL A 250 -2.47 -6.34 11.96
CA VAL A 250 -1.06 -6.33 11.57
C VAL A 250 -0.86 -6.05 10.08
N ALA A 251 -1.95 -5.96 9.32
CA ALA A 251 -1.91 -5.59 7.91
C ALA A 251 -3.24 -4.98 7.46
N TRP A 252 -3.19 -4.27 6.34
CA TRP A 252 -4.38 -3.72 5.68
C TRP A 252 -4.28 -3.84 4.16
N VAL A 253 -5.43 -3.73 3.48
CA VAL A 253 -5.54 -3.88 2.03
C VAL A 253 -6.83 -3.25 1.52
N VAL A 254 -6.84 -2.76 0.29
CA VAL A 254 -8.04 -2.26 -0.39
C VAL A 254 -8.41 -3.21 -1.53
N VAL A 255 -9.68 -3.63 -1.56
CA VAL A 255 -10.23 -4.51 -2.60
C VAL A 255 -11.48 -3.88 -3.21
N GLY A 256 -11.64 -3.98 -4.53
CA GLY A 256 -12.87 -3.57 -5.20
C GLY A 256 -14.00 -4.55 -4.87
N ILE A 257 -15.22 -4.03 -4.72
CA ILE A 257 -16.40 -4.88 -4.57
C ILE A 257 -17.51 -4.48 -5.54
N PRO A 258 -18.19 -5.45 -6.17
CA PRO A 258 -19.34 -5.17 -7.03
C PRO A 258 -20.57 -4.70 -6.23
N ASN A 259 -21.52 -4.07 -6.92
CA ASN A 259 -22.67 -3.38 -6.30
C ASN A 259 -23.63 -4.33 -5.55
N ASP A 260 -23.67 -5.59 -5.97
CA ASP A 260 -24.44 -6.65 -5.31
C ASP A 260 -23.88 -7.01 -3.93
N VAL A 261 -22.55 -7.03 -3.76
CA VAL A 261 -21.89 -7.17 -2.44
C VAL A 261 -22.32 -6.05 -1.51
N VAL A 262 -22.30 -4.81 -2.00
CA VAL A 262 -22.64 -3.63 -1.22
C VAL A 262 -24.10 -3.71 -0.78
N ALA A 263 -25.00 -4.03 -1.71
CA ALA A 263 -26.42 -4.18 -1.43
C ALA A 263 -26.67 -5.29 -0.39
N ALA A 264 -25.96 -6.41 -0.46
CA ALA A 264 -26.05 -7.48 0.52
C ALA A 264 -25.57 -7.02 1.91
N ILE A 265 -24.40 -6.38 1.99
CA ILE A 265 -23.85 -5.84 3.25
C ILE A 265 -24.82 -4.84 3.90
N ASP A 266 -25.35 -3.89 3.12
CA ASP A 266 -26.29 -2.89 3.65
C ASP A 266 -27.63 -3.50 4.09
N ALA A 267 -28.06 -4.58 3.44
CA ALA A 267 -29.24 -5.35 3.83
C ALA A 267 -28.99 -6.30 5.02
N GLY A 268 -27.75 -6.37 5.54
CA GLY A 268 -27.35 -7.34 6.57
C GLY A 268 -27.41 -8.80 6.09
N GLN A 269 -27.40 -9.01 4.78
CA GLN A 269 -27.41 -10.32 4.15
C GLN A 269 -25.96 -10.82 4.02
N PRO A 270 -25.74 -12.15 4.05
CA PRO A 270 -24.42 -12.70 3.74
C PRO A 270 -24.00 -12.28 2.33
N ALA A 271 -22.78 -11.76 2.21
CA ALA A 271 -22.25 -11.35 0.92
C ALA A 271 -22.18 -12.57 -0.02
N PRO A 272 -22.59 -12.43 -1.30
CA PRO A 272 -22.52 -13.52 -2.28
C PRO A 272 -21.09 -13.91 -2.68
N TYR A 273 -20.08 -13.28 -2.06
CA TYR A 273 -18.66 -13.45 -2.35
C TYR A 273 -17.91 -13.81 -1.07
N GLY A 274 -16.91 -14.67 -1.21
CA GLY A 274 -15.97 -15.02 -0.16
C GLY A 274 -14.75 -14.09 -0.17
N PHE A 275 -14.12 -13.95 0.98
CA PHE A 275 -12.83 -13.27 1.11
C PHE A 275 -11.84 -14.22 1.77
N GLN A 276 -10.60 -14.23 1.28
CA GLN A 276 -9.55 -15.10 1.80
C GLN A 276 -8.24 -14.33 1.94
N ALA A 277 -7.47 -14.61 3.00
CA ALA A 277 -6.12 -14.12 3.21
C ALA A 277 -5.09 -15.22 2.98
N LYS A 278 -3.95 -14.87 2.38
CA LYS A 278 -2.78 -15.73 2.28
C LYS A 278 -1.93 -15.58 3.52
N VAL A 279 -1.72 -16.67 4.26
CA VAL A 279 -0.82 -16.73 5.43
C VAL A 279 0.17 -17.87 5.17
N GLY A 280 1.46 -17.54 5.11
CA GLY A 280 2.46 -18.47 4.57
C GLY A 280 2.13 -18.85 3.12
N ASP A 281 1.96 -20.15 2.85
CA ASP A 281 1.61 -20.67 1.52
C ASP A 281 0.13 -21.06 1.37
N GLU A 282 -0.67 -20.90 2.42
CA GLU A 282 -2.07 -21.31 2.44
C GLU A 282 -3.04 -20.12 2.39
N TRP A 283 -4.24 -20.37 1.84
CA TRP A 283 -5.33 -19.41 1.81
C TRP A 283 -6.38 -19.76 2.87
N PHE A 284 -6.67 -18.81 3.75
CA PHE A 284 -7.61 -18.93 4.85
C PHE A 284 -8.80 -18.01 4.61
N SER A 285 -10.02 -18.46 4.94
CA SER A 285 -11.20 -17.60 4.87
C SER A 285 -11.11 -16.46 5.88
N LEU A 286 -11.60 -15.28 5.50
CA LEU A 286 -11.68 -14.15 6.41
C LEU A 286 -12.88 -14.30 7.35
N ASP A 287 -12.71 -13.79 8.57
CA ASP A 287 -13.81 -13.43 9.47
C ASP A 287 -13.95 -11.91 9.44
N LEU A 288 -15.03 -11.42 8.82
CA LEU A 288 -15.20 -10.00 8.50
C LEU A 288 -16.11 -9.29 9.49
N VAL A 289 -15.60 -8.22 10.09
CA VAL A 289 -16.34 -7.34 11.00
C VAL A 289 -16.61 -6.01 10.31
N ASP A 290 -17.90 -5.69 10.10
CA ASP A 290 -18.31 -4.40 9.57
C ASP A 290 -18.14 -3.31 10.64
N THR A 291 -17.34 -2.29 10.35
CA THR A 291 -17.15 -1.15 11.26
C THR A 291 -18.31 -0.15 11.24
N GLY A 292 -19.25 -0.31 10.29
CA GLY A 292 -20.31 0.68 10.02
C GLY A 292 -19.81 1.93 9.29
N CYS A 293 -18.51 2.03 9.02
CA CYS A 293 -17.92 3.13 8.28
C CYS A 293 -18.33 3.08 6.81
N ARG A 294 -18.85 4.20 6.30
CA ARG A 294 -19.39 4.39 4.95
C ARG A 294 -18.88 5.69 4.32
N LEU A 295 -17.59 5.73 3.97
CA LEU A 295 -16.93 6.94 3.43
C LEU A 295 -17.25 7.16 1.95
N GLY A 296 -17.41 8.41 1.53
CA GLY A 296 -17.78 8.76 0.14
C GLY A 296 -19.22 8.39 -0.27
N ARG A 297 -19.99 7.74 0.60
CA ARG A 297 -21.39 7.36 0.33
C ARG A 297 -22.34 8.49 0.73
N THR A 298 -23.12 9.02 -0.22
CA THR A 298 -24.30 9.83 0.13
C THR A 298 -25.25 8.98 0.97
N ARG A 299 -25.59 9.43 2.19
CA ARG A 299 -26.64 8.79 3.00
C ARG A 299 -27.88 8.62 2.12
N ALA A 300 -28.27 7.37 1.87
CA ALA A 300 -29.62 7.10 1.42
C ALA A 300 -30.55 7.74 2.46
N LYS A 301 -31.35 8.73 2.04
CA LYS A 301 -32.45 9.20 2.88
C LYS A 301 -33.25 7.95 3.21
N SER A 302 -33.23 7.55 4.47
CA SER A 302 -34.17 6.55 4.99
C SER A 302 -35.55 7.00 4.53
N ALA A 303 -36.19 6.20 3.68
CA ALA A 303 -37.61 6.31 3.45
C ALA A 303 -38.26 5.91 4.78
N ALA A 304 -38.49 6.92 5.64
CA ALA A 304 -39.36 6.77 6.79
C ALA A 304 -40.74 6.39 6.26
N SER A 305 -41.20 5.20 6.67
CA SER A 305 -42.62 4.85 6.64
C SER A 305 -43.36 5.63 7.72
#